data_AF-A0A7C7ERN7-F1
#
_entry.id   AF-A0A7C7ERN7-F1
#
_cell.length_a   1.000
_cell.length_b   1.000
_cell.length_c   1.000
_cell.angle_alpha   90.00
_cell.angle_beta   90.00
_cell.angle_gamma   90.00
#
_symmetry.space_group_name_H-M   'P 1'
#
loop_
_entity.id
_entity.type
_entity.pdbx_description
1 polymer ?
#
loop_
_entity_poly.entity_id
_entity_poly.type
_entity_poly.pdbx_seq_one_letter_code
_entity_poly.pdbx_strand_id
1 'polypeptide(L)'
;MQEDTKVIVQVDKTVVKITGIEVKGLNIQQLEEILTDKLKSLIRIIGVTGTSIEMDVYGIEEEDILREEDGLIKAISLAEGISVSDVTSLSSVKKIKSVDINSIPDYLEDGCKGERWQNT
;
A
#
# COMPACT_ATOMS: atom_id res chain seq x y z
N MET A 1 8.29 22.20 -31.44
CA MET A 1 7.41 21.14 -30.92
C MET A 1 8.28 19.93 -30.69
N GLN A 2 8.72 19.74 -29.44
CA GLN A 2 9.38 18.50 -29.01
C GLN A 2 8.39 17.78 -28.12
N GLU A 3 8.13 16.51 -28.44
CA GLU A 3 7.22 15.66 -27.70
C GLU A 3 7.80 15.40 -26.30
N ASP A 4 7.12 15.90 -25.28
CA ASP A 4 7.40 15.60 -23.89
C ASP A 4 7.42 14.08 -23.70
N THR A 5 8.58 13.54 -23.35
CA THR A 5 8.69 12.12 -23.00
C THR A 5 8.04 11.92 -21.65
N LYS A 6 6.73 11.66 -21.65
CA LYS A 6 5.95 11.27 -20.46
C LYS A 6 6.29 9.83 -20.08
N VAL A 7 7.21 9.63 -19.14
CA VAL A 7 7.33 8.35 -18.44
C VAL A 7 6.39 8.38 -17.25
N ILE A 8 5.23 7.74 -17.40
CA ILE A 8 4.22 7.61 -16.33
C ILE A 8 4.41 6.23 -15.70
N VAL A 9 4.81 6.20 -14.43
CA VAL A 9 4.71 4.99 -13.60
C VAL A 9 3.74 5.27 -12.47
N GLN A 10 2.48 4.97 -12.73
CA GLN A 10 1.48 4.74 -11.69
C GLN A 10 0.64 3.53 -12.13
N VAL A 11 0.94 2.40 -11.51
CA VAL A 11 0.06 1.24 -11.56
C VAL A 11 -0.86 1.41 -10.37
N ASP A 12 -2.06 1.93 -10.62
CA ASP A 12 -3.14 2.20 -9.67
C ASP A 12 -2.99 1.48 -8.33
N LYS A 13 -2.65 2.22 -7.26
CA LYS A 13 -2.17 1.66 -6.01
C LYS A 13 -2.91 2.27 -4.82
N THR A 14 -3.51 1.39 -4.03
CA THR A 14 -4.22 1.74 -2.81
C THR A 14 -3.48 1.21 -1.60
N VAL A 15 -3.29 2.07 -0.59
CA VAL A 15 -2.70 1.69 0.69
C VAL A 15 -3.81 1.32 1.65
N VAL A 16 -3.69 0.14 2.24
CA VAL A 16 -4.66 -0.42 3.19
C VAL A 16 -3.95 -0.67 4.52
N LYS A 17 -4.54 -0.16 5.60
CA LYS A 17 -4.07 -0.39 6.97
C LYS A 17 -5.15 -1.06 7.80
N ILE A 18 -4.77 -2.16 8.43
CA ILE A 18 -5.64 -2.94 9.31
C ILE A 18 -5.03 -2.93 10.70
N THR A 19 -5.84 -2.61 11.69
CA THR A 19 -5.44 -2.49 13.10
C THR A 19 -6.34 -3.34 13.98
N GLY A 20 -5.93 -3.58 15.23
CA GLY A 20 -6.71 -4.42 16.15
C GLY A 20 -6.47 -5.91 15.92
N ILE A 21 -5.39 -6.28 15.25
CA ILE A 21 -5.01 -7.69 15.05
C ILE A 21 -3.82 -7.99 15.96
N GLU A 22 -3.76 -9.14 16.61
CA GLU A 22 -2.54 -9.55 17.30
C GLU A 22 -1.69 -10.41 16.37
N VAL A 23 -0.47 -9.95 16.09
CA VAL A 23 0.42 -10.59 15.11
C VAL A 23 1.62 -11.22 15.84
N LYS A 24 1.75 -12.54 15.71
CA LYS A 24 2.83 -13.35 16.30
C LYS A 24 3.30 -14.42 15.31
N GLY A 25 4.54 -14.29 14.82
CA GLY A 25 5.12 -15.29 13.92
C GLY A 25 4.47 -15.33 12.54
N LEU A 26 4.05 -14.18 12.02
CA LEU A 26 3.39 -14.06 10.72
C LEU A 26 4.31 -14.43 9.56
N ASN A 27 3.84 -15.33 8.70
CA ASN A 27 4.45 -15.57 7.40
C ASN A 27 3.90 -14.57 6.37
N ILE A 28 4.71 -13.56 6.07
CA ILE A 28 4.35 -12.46 5.16
C ILE A 28 4.04 -12.98 3.75
N GLN A 29 4.85 -13.92 3.24
CA GLN A 29 4.68 -14.45 1.87
C GLN A 29 3.37 -15.22 1.73
N GLN A 30 3.06 -16.06 2.72
CA GLN A 30 1.80 -16.80 2.76
C GLN A 30 0.60 -15.83 2.84
N LEU A 31 0.70 -14.76 3.64
CA LEU A 31 -0.36 -13.76 3.72
C LEU A 31 -0.53 -13.01 2.39
N GLU A 32 0.56 -12.62 1.72
CA GLU A 32 0.49 -12.01 0.38
C GLU A 32 -0.19 -12.93 -0.63
N GLU A 33 0.12 -14.24 -0.63
CA GLU A 33 -0.53 -15.24 -1.49
C GLU A 33 -2.03 -15.36 -1.20
N ILE A 34 -2.42 -15.52 0.07
CA ILE A 34 -3.83 -15.64 0.50
C ILE A 34 -4.63 -14.41 0.05
N LEU A 35 -4.07 -13.22 0.27
CA LEU A 35 -4.75 -11.98 -0.07
C LEU A 35 -4.82 -11.78 -1.59
N THR A 36 -3.75 -12.12 -2.32
CA THR A 36 -3.72 -12.05 -3.79
C THR A 36 -4.77 -12.96 -4.40
N ASP A 37 -4.93 -14.17 -3.87
CA ASP A 37 -5.94 -15.13 -4.33
C ASP A 37 -7.37 -14.69 -4.03
N LYS A 38 -7.58 -13.97 -2.92
CA LYS A 38 -8.88 -13.43 -2.49
C LYS A 38 -9.31 -12.20 -3.28
N LEU A 39 -8.44 -11.21 -3.36
CA LEU A 39 -8.75 -9.93 -4.00
C LEU A 39 -8.51 -9.95 -5.52
N LYS A 40 -7.93 -11.04 -6.06
CA LYS A 40 -7.55 -11.14 -7.49
C LYS A 40 -6.72 -9.95 -7.97
N SER A 41 -5.95 -9.40 -7.05
CA SER A 41 -5.15 -8.19 -7.18
C SER A 41 -3.78 -8.47 -6.59
N LEU A 42 -2.74 -7.88 -7.17
CA LEU A 42 -1.40 -7.99 -6.60
C LEU A 42 -1.36 -7.24 -5.26
N ILE A 43 -0.88 -7.91 -4.23
CA ILE A 43 -0.77 -7.35 -2.89
C ILE A 43 0.67 -7.44 -2.41
N ARG A 44 1.11 -6.38 -1.76
CA ARG A 44 2.44 -6.30 -1.16
C ARG A 44 2.35 -5.75 0.24
N ILE A 45 2.86 -6.48 1.21
CA ILE A 45 2.93 -6.01 2.59
C ILE A 45 4.11 -5.05 2.72
N ILE A 46 3.83 -3.86 3.26
CA ILE A 46 4.82 -2.80 3.46
C ILE A 46 5.23 -2.66 4.93
N GLY A 47 4.36 -3.06 5.86
CA GLY A 47 4.63 -2.93 7.29
C GLY A 47 3.82 -3.92 8.10
N VAL A 48 4.46 -4.51 9.10
CA VAL A 48 3.82 -5.37 10.10
C VAL A 48 4.26 -4.91 11.47
N THR A 49 3.29 -4.68 12.36
CA THR A 49 3.52 -4.45 13.79
C THR A 49 2.81 -5.55 14.57
N GLY A 50 3.06 -5.62 15.88
CA GLY A 50 2.34 -6.57 16.75
C GLY A 50 0.81 -6.35 16.77
N THR A 51 0.33 -5.18 16.33
CA THR A 51 -1.08 -4.77 16.41
C THR A 51 -1.71 -4.38 15.06
N SER A 52 -0.93 -4.38 13.97
CA SER A 52 -1.38 -3.84 12.67
C SER A 52 -0.60 -4.39 11.48
N ILE A 53 -1.25 -4.39 10.32
CA ILE A 53 -0.63 -4.69 9.02
C ILE A 53 -0.94 -3.55 8.05
N GLU A 54 0.07 -3.14 7.30
CA GLU A 54 -0.01 -2.17 6.21
C GLU A 54 0.39 -2.85 4.91
N MET A 55 -0.42 -2.65 3.88
CA MET A 55 -0.23 -3.26 2.57
C MET A 55 -0.58 -2.30 1.43
N ASP A 56 0.00 -2.60 0.29
CA ASP A 56 -0.30 -2.04 -1.00
C ASP A 56 -1.15 -3.01 -1.80
N VAL A 57 -2.20 -2.51 -2.43
CA VAL A 57 -3.12 -3.28 -3.27
C VAL A 57 -3.18 -2.61 -4.65
N TYR A 58 -3.00 -3.38 -5.72
CA TYR A 58 -2.82 -2.86 -7.08
C TYR A 58 -4.01 -3.13 -8.00
N GLY A 59 -4.41 -2.16 -8.80
CA GLY A 59 -5.46 -2.33 -9.82
C GLY A 59 -6.86 -2.51 -9.25
N ILE A 60 -7.11 -1.96 -8.05
CA ILE A 60 -8.42 -1.92 -7.41
C ILE A 60 -8.65 -0.54 -6.80
N GLU A 61 -9.87 -0.05 -6.95
CA GLU A 61 -10.30 1.24 -6.42
C GLU A 61 -10.59 1.16 -4.91
N GLU A 62 -10.51 2.32 -4.23
CA GLU A 62 -10.78 2.40 -2.79
C GLU A 62 -12.18 1.89 -2.45
N GLU A 63 -13.18 2.26 -3.26
CA GLU A 63 -14.58 1.89 -3.02
C GLU A 63 -14.80 0.37 -3.08
N ASP A 64 -14.06 -0.33 -3.93
CA ASP A 64 -14.16 -1.78 -4.07
C ASP A 64 -13.46 -2.50 -2.91
N ILE A 65 -12.34 -1.97 -2.41
CA ILE A 65 -11.72 -2.48 -1.17
C ILE A 65 -12.65 -2.32 0.03
N LEU A 66 -13.34 -1.17 0.14
CA LEU A 66 -14.28 -0.91 1.22
C LEU A 66 -15.51 -1.82 1.14
N ARG A 67 -16.01 -2.13 -0.06
CA ARG A 67 -17.10 -3.10 -0.25
C ARG A 67 -16.69 -4.51 0.18
N GLU A 68 -15.43 -4.87 -0.03
CA GLU A 68 -14.85 -6.18 0.30
C GLU A 68 -14.19 -6.22 1.69
N GLU A 69 -14.40 -5.21 2.54
CA GLU A 69 -13.78 -5.09 3.86
C GLU A 69 -13.91 -6.38 4.70
N ASP A 70 -15.12 -6.92 4.80
CA ASP A 70 -15.39 -8.16 5.54
C ASP A 70 -14.65 -9.37 4.94
N GLY A 71 -14.52 -9.41 3.61
CA GLY A 71 -13.81 -10.45 2.90
C GLY A 71 -12.31 -10.40 3.15
N LEU A 72 -11.76 -9.19 3.21
CA LEU A 72 -10.36 -8.91 3.51
C LEU A 72 -10.01 -9.28 4.95
N ILE A 73 -10.83 -8.84 5.92
CA ILE A 73 -10.66 -9.17 7.34
C ILE A 73 -10.66 -10.69 7.54
N LYS A 74 -11.61 -11.40 6.92
CA LYS A 74 -11.67 -12.86 6.97
C LYS A 74 -10.45 -13.50 6.33
N ALA A 75 -9.95 -13.00 5.20
CA ALA A 75 -8.76 -13.55 4.55
C ALA A 75 -7.53 -13.45 5.45
N ILE A 76 -7.33 -12.30 6.11
CA ILE A 76 -6.22 -12.06 7.02
C ILE A 76 -6.35 -12.95 8.26
N SER A 77 -7.57 -13.16 8.75
CA SER A 77 -7.85 -14.03 9.89
C SER A 77 -7.46 -15.51 9.65
N LEU A 78 -7.30 -15.92 8.39
CA LEU A 78 -6.89 -17.28 8.01
C LEU A 78 -5.37 -17.45 7.93
N ALA A 79 -4.60 -16.37 7.97
CA ALA A 79 -3.15 -16.45 7.90
C ALA A 79 -2.56 -16.92 9.24
N GLU A 80 -1.56 -17.79 9.15
CA GLU A 80 -0.87 -18.27 10.34
C GLU A 80 -0.12 -17.14 11.04
N GLY A 81 -0.24 -17.10 12.37
CA GLY A 81 0.38 -16.06 13.18
C GLY A 81 -0.45 -14.79 13.36
N ILE A 82 -1.73 -14.81 12.98
CA ILE A 82 -2.70 -13.76 13.32
C ILE A 82 -3.74 -14.33 14.30
N SER A 83 -3.77 -13.84 15.54
CA SER A 83 -4.84 -14.14 16.48
C SER A 83 -6.02 -13.19 16.28
N VAL A 84 -7.17 -13.78 16.02
CA VAL A 84 -8.43 -13.14 15.66
C VAL A 84 -9.29 -12.94 16.92
N SER A 85 -8.68 -12.54 18.03
CA SER A 85 -9.47 -12.15 19.21
C SER A 85 -10.09 -10.77 19.02
N ASP A 86 -9.54 -9.94 18.12
CA ASP A 86 -9.81 -8.49 18.15
C ASP A 86 -9.93 -7.82 16.77
N VAL A 87 -10.02 -8.53 15.64
CA VAL A 87 -10.09 -7.85 14.32
C VAL A 87 -11.40 -7.05 14.22
N THR A 88 -11.32 -5.76 14.52
CA THR A 88 -12.50 -4.95 14.85
C THR A 88 -12.87 -3.99 13.73
N SER A 89 -11.94 -3.60 12.86
CA SER A 89 -12.21 -2.65 11.77
C SER A 89 -11.05 -2.50 10.76
N LEU A 90 -11.37 -2.23 9.50
CA LEU A 90 -10.44 -1.61 8.56
C LEU A 90 -10.18 -0.16 8.99
N SER A 91 -8.93 0.18 9.29
CA SER A 91 -8.62 1.48 9.91
C SER A 91 -8.50 2.63 8.91
N SER A 92 -8.00 2.33 7.70
CA SER A 92 -7.92 3.31 6.62
C SER A 92 -7.63 2.65 5.28
N VAL A 93 -8.29 3.14 4.24
CA VAL A 93 -7.99 2.90 2.83
C VAL A 93 -7.72 4.25 2.19
N LYS A 94 -6.59 4.41 1.49
CA LYS A 94 -6.23 5.64 0.79
C LYS A 94 -5.48 5.34 -0.51
N LYS A 95 -5.96 5.87 -1.62
CA LYS A 95 -5.30 5.86 -2.93
C LYS A 95 -4.13 6.82 -2.87
N ILE A 96 -3.00 6.38 -3.42
CA ILE A 96 -1.81 7.22 -3.48
C ILE A 96 -2.08 8.36 -4.48
N LYS A 97 -1.94 9.61 -4.01
CA LYS A 97 -2.08 10.78 -4.86
C LYS A 97 -0.99 10.80 -5.93
N SER A 98 -1.39 11.14 -7.15
CA SER A 98 -0.45 11.43 -8.23
C SER A 98 0.36 12.68 -7.90
N VAL A 99 1.67 12.58 -8.08
CA VAL A 99 2.59 13.72 -7.97
C VAL A 99 3.10 14.05 -9.36
N ASP A 100 3.02 15.33 -9.72
CA ASP A 100 3.54 15.81 -10.99
C ASP A 100 5.07 15.80 -10.94
N ILE A 101 5.73 14.96 -11.75
CA ILE A 101 7.19 14.91 -11.80
C ILE A 101 7.79 16.22 -12.30
N ASN A 102 7.03 17.06 -13.01
CA ASN A 102 7.46 18.40 -13.43
C ASN A 102 7.53 19.39 -12.26
N SER A 103 6.97 19.04 -11.09
CA SER A 103 7.15 19.80 -9.85
C SER A 103 8.45 19.46 -9.11
N ILE A 104 9.20 18.43 -9.57
CA ILE A 104 10.52 18.13 -9.02
C ILE A 104 11.51 19.16 -9.58
N PRO A 105 12.21 19.93 -8.73
CA PRO A 105 13.16 20.92 -9.21
C PRO A 105 14.27 20.26 -10.03
N ASP A 106 14.70 20.93 -11.11
CA ASP A 106 15.74 20.43 -11.98
C ASP A 106 17.06 20.18 -11.24
N TYR A 107 17.82 19.22 -11.73
CA TYR A 107 19.16 18.94 -11.19
C TYR A 107 20.13 20.04 -11.65
N LEU A 108 20.70 20.78 -10.70
CA LEU A 108 21.80 21.70 -10.97
C LEU A 108 23.12 20.94 -10.88
N GLU A 109 23.90 20.90 -11.96
CA GLU A 109 25.17 20.15 -12.04
C GLU A 109 26.19 20.56 -10.97
N ASP A 110 26.17 21.84 -10.56
CA ASP A 110 27.05 22.41 -9.53
C ASP A 110 26.39 22.51 -8.14
N GLY A 111 25.16 22.01 -7.99
CA GLY A 111 24.38 22.08 -6.75
C GLY A 111 24.66 20.91 -5.81
N CYS A 112 24.63 21.16 -4.50
CA CYS A 112 24.66 20.08 -3.52
C CYS A 112 23.40 19.21 -3.69
N LYS A 113 23.58 17.90 -3.86
CA LYS A 113 22.47 16.95 -4.11
C LYS A 113 21.39 16.98 -3.02
N GLY A 114 21.74 17.35 -1.79
CA GLY A 114 20.81 17.48 -0.68
C GLY A 114 20.00 18.79 -0.67
N GLU A 115 20.52 19.86 -1.27
CA GLU A 115 19.87 21.19 -1.30
C GLU A 115 18.74 21.26 -2.32
N ARG A 116 18.72 20.35 -3.31
CA ARG A 116 17.65 20.19 -4.30
C ARG A 116 16.25 20.11 -3.67
N TRP A 117 16.15 19.61 -2.43
CA TRP A 117 14.88 19.34 -1.75
C TRP A 117 14.51 20.37 -0.68
N GLN A 118 15.34 21.40 -0.44
CA GLN A 118 15.15 22.32 0.68
C GLN A 118 14.25 23.53 0.37
N ASN A 119 13.83 23.73 -0.89
CA ASN A 119 13.03 24.89 -1.33
C ASN A 119 11.68 24.51 -1.97
N THR A 120 11.09 23.35 -1.62
CA THR A 120 9.75 22.94 -2.07
C THR A 120 8.66 23.39 -1.11
#